data_AF-A0A660M471-F1
#
_entry.id   AF-A0A660M471-F1
#
_cell.length_a   1.000
_cell.length_b   1.000
_cell.length_c   1.000
_cell.angle_alpha   90.00
_cell.angle_beta   90.00
_cell.angle_gamma   90.00
#
_symmetry.space_group_name_H-M   'P 1'
#
loop_
_entity.id
_entity.type
_entity.pdbx_description
1 polymer ?
#
loop_
_entity_poly.entity_id
_entity_poly.type
_entity_poly.pdbx_seq_one_letter_code
_entity_poly.pdbx_strand_id
1 'polypeptide(L)'
;MARKKKMDPLDIAAQQREREQAEVEQAFLKGMTTLRDLIAPSSLEIHSAYFRIGTKYGRTMYVYGYPRRLYTGWLSGLINIDQVLDISMFIYPVDTAIVLKNLRKKVTQLEADMAINAEKGKTRDPAKEAALQDAEELRDELQVGSERFFRYGLYVTIYGDSLEELGYVQHSIETFFGQMLVYSKTASSQQEQGLNSTVPQMSDQLQIRRNMNTGAVSTSFPFTSADLTQENGILYGINMHNNGLVIFDRYTLENANMVVFAKSGAGKSFTVKLEALRSMMMGADILIIDPENEYQRLSDAVGGSYIRLSLSSDTRINPFDLPKVIDNEEADDALRANLVTLHGLLRLMLGGASANSAGIGLSPSEEADLDQGLIDTYARVGITSDPLTHTSVPPTMGDLYDTLLHMGGTGPQLAQRLRKYTTGTFAGIFSQQSNIDINNNMVVFNIRDLEDELRPVAMYIVLSHIWNIVRTQQKKRMLIVDEAWQLMKYDDSANFMFSLAKRARKYYLGLTTITQ
;
A
#
# COMPACT_ATOMS: atom_id res chain seq x y z
N MET A 1 -8.85 72.22 49.52
CA MET A 1 -9.74 72.79 48.48
C MET A 1 -8.94 72.93 47.19
N ALA A 2 -9.05 71.99 46.24
CA ALA A 2 -8.38 72.08 44.95
C ALA A 2 -9.30 72.78 43.93
N ARG A 3 -8.81 73.89 43.35
CA ARG A 3 -9.49 74.68 42.30
C ARG A 3 -9.84 73.78 41.12
N LYS A 4 -11.14 73.61 40.82
CA LYS A 4 -11.59 73.09 39.51
C LYS A 4 -11.08 74.03 38.42
N LYS A 5 -10.12 73.57 37.62
CA LYS A 5 -9.67 74.21 36.38
C LYS A 5 -10.91 74.37 35.49
N LYS A 6 -11.33 75.61 35.19
CA LYS A 6 -12.34 75.86 34.16
C LYS A 6 -11.72 75.42 32.84
N MET A 7 -12.28 74.37 32.22
CA MET A 7 -11.90 73.96 30.86
C MET A 7 -12.17 75.13 29.91
N ASP A 8 -11.19 75.43 29.07
CA ASP A 8 -11.28 76.46 28.03
C ASP A 8 -12.39 76.06 27.05
N PRO A 9 -13.31 76.97 26.66
CA PRO A 9 -14.33 76.68 25.66
C PRO A 9 -13.80 76.04 24.36
N LEU A 10 -12.55 76.32 24.00
CA LEU A 10 -11.86 75.70 22.87
C LEU A 10 -11.57 74.20 23.07
N ASP A 11 -11.20 73.76 24.28
CA ASP A 11 -10.93 72.34 24.59
C ASP A 11 -12.21 71.50 24.62
N ILE A 12 -13.32 72.08 25.10
CA ILE A 12 -14.63 71.41 25.11
C ILE A 12 -15.14 71.22 23.67
N ALA A 13 -14.97 72.25 22.83
CA ALA A 13 -15.34 72.19 21.41
C ALA A 13 -14.46 71.20 20.61
N ALA A 14 -13.16 71.10 20.93
CA ALA A 14 -12.27 70.12 20.33
C ALA A 14 -12.67 68.67 20.71
N GLN A 15 -12.96 68.41 21.99
CA GLN A 15 -13.43 67.10 22.44
C GLN A 15 -14.80 66.71 21.87
N GLN A 16 -15.70 67.68 21.67
CA GLN A 16 -16.97 67.42 20.97
C GLN A 16 -16.75 67.08 19.50
N ARG A 17 -15.85 67.78 18.81
CA ARG A 17 -15.52 67.47 17.40
C ARG A 17 -14.85 66.11 17.24
N GLU A 18 -13.96 65.72 18.15
CA GLU A 18 -13.34 64.38 18.13
C GLU A 18 -14.38 63.28 18.38
N ARG A 19 -15.35 63.50 19.28
CA ARG A 19 -16.46 62.56 19.50
C ARG A 19 -17.39 62.48 18.29
N GLU A 20 -17.76 63.61 17.69
CA GLU A 20 -18.56 63.62 16.46
C GLU A 20 -17.81 62.96 15.30
N GLN A 21 -16.51 63.21 15.14
CA GLN A 21 -15.69 62.54 14.14
C GLN A 21 -15.63 61.03 14.37
N ALA A 22 -15.43 60.58 15.61
CA ALA A 22 -15.44 59.15 15.94
C ALA A 22 -16.81 58.51 15.71
N GLU A 23 -17.92 59.21 16.02
CA GLU A 23 -19.28 58.73 15.72
C GLU A 23 -19.55 58.66 14.21
N VAL A 24 -19.12 59.66 13.44
CA VAL A 24 -19.26 59.70 11.99
C VAL A 24 -18.39 58.62 11.33
N GLU A 25 -17.18 58.39 11.82
CA GLU A 25 -16.29 57.33 11.35
C GLU A 25 -16.84 55.94 11.68
N GLN A 26 -17.38 55.74 12.89
CA GLN A 26 -18.10 54.52 13.26
C GLN A 26 -19.34 54.30 12.38
N ALA A 27 -20.10 55.34 12.07
CA ALA A 27 -21.27 55.26 11.19
C ALA A 27 -20.87 54.94 9.75
N PHE A 28 -19.76 55.52 9.26
CA PHE A 28 -19.19 55.22 7.95
C PHE A 28 -18.73 53.76 7.84
N LEU A 29 -18.02 53.26 8.86
CA LEU A 29 -17.60 51.85 8.93
C LEU A 29 -18.78 50.88 8.99
N LYS A 30 -19.89 51.25 9.63
CA LYS A 30 -21.15 50.46 9.61
C LYS A 30 -21.87 50.48 8.26
N GLY A 31 -21.60 51.47 7.41
CA GLY A 31 -22.18 51.59 6.07
C GLY A 31 -21.39 50.84 4.98
N MET A 32 -20.18 50.37 5.29
CA MET A 32 -19.37 49.58 4.37
C MET A 32 -19.74 48.10 4.49
N THR A 33 -20.05 47.46 3.37
CA THR A 33 -20.22 46.00 3.32
C THR A 33 -18.93 45.30 3.70
N THR A 34 -18.95 44.57 4.80
CA THR A 34 -17.82 43.77 5.29
C THR A 34 -17.98 42.32 4.87
N LEU A 35 -16.89 41.52 4.98
CA LEU A 35 -16.97 40.08 4.80
C LEU A 35 -18.00 39.43 5.75
N ARG A 36 -18.20 39.99 6.95
CA ARG A 36 -19.20 39.50 7.91
C ARG A 36 -20.62 39.62 7.37
N ASP A 37 -20.93 40.70 6.65
CA ASP A 37 -22.27 40.90 6.06
C ASP A 37 -22.54 39.94 4.91
N LEU A 38 -21.49 39.46 4.22
CA LEU A 38 -21.60 38.48 3.14
C LEU A 38 -21.79 37.04 3.65
N ILE A 39 -21.21 36.70 4.80
CA ILE A 39 -21.25 35.34 5.37
C ILE A 39 -22.33 35.17 6.46
N ALA A 40 -22.85 36.27 7.01
CA ALA A 40 -23.89 36.22 8.02
C ALA A 40 -25.17 35.60 7.43
N PRO A 41 -25.83 34.69 8.17
CA PRO A 41 -27.09 34.13 7.70
C PRO A 41 -28.18 35.19 7.64
N SER A 42 -29.12 35.03 6.72
CA SER A 42 -30.25 35.95 6.53
C SER A 42 -31.19 36.01 7.73
N SER A 43 -31.30 34.92 8.49
CA SER A 43 -32.02 34.86 9.77
C SER A 43 -31.48 33.74 10.67
N LEU A 44 -31.59 33.95 11.98
CA LEU A 44 -31.34 32.93 13.01
C LEU A 44 -32.51 32.95 14.00
N GLU A 45 -33.29 31.88 14.03
CA GLU A 45 -34.39 31.69 14.98
C GLU A 45 -34.04 30.56 15.95
N ILE A 46 -34.16 30.80 17.25
CA ILE A 46 -33.79 29.82 18.28
C ILE A 46 -35.06 29.31 18.94
N HIS A 47 -35.25 27.99 18.91
CA HIS A 47 -36.30 27.28 19.64
C HIS A 47 -35.69 26.40 20.73
N SER A 48 -36.54 25.84 21.60
CA SER A 48 -36.05 24.97 22.68
C SER A 48 -35.38 23.71 22.14
N ALA A 49 -35.96 23.03 21.15
CA ALA A 49 -35.45 21.74 20.66
C ALA A 49 -34.58 21.85 19.39
N TYR A 50 -34.59 22.98 18.69
CA TYR A 50 -33.88 23.19 17.43
C TYR A 50 -33.65 24.69 17.21
N PHE A 51 -32.88 25.03 16.19
CA PHE A 51 -32.75 26.40 15.69
C PHE A 51 -32.96 26.39 14.16
N ARG A 52 -33.22 27.54 13.57
CA ARG A 52 -33.37 27.69 12.11
C ARG A 52 -32.38 28.75 11.62
N ILE A 53 -31.54 28.36 10.66
CA ILE A 53 -30.59 29.25 9.98
C ILE A 53 -31.04 29.38 8.54
N GLY A 54 -31.60 30.54 8.18
CA GLY A 54 -32.21 30.76 6.87
C GLY A 54 -33.30 29.72 6.57
N THR A 55 -33.05 28.82 5.63
CA THR A 55 -33.99 27.76 5.22
C THR A 55 -33.75 26.41 5.91
N LYS A 56 -32.63 26.22 6.61
CA LYS A 56 -32.27 24.94 7.24
C LYS A 56 -32.67 24.91 8.71
N TYR A 57 -33.10 23.74 9.17
CA TYR A 57 -33.30 23.45 10.59
C TYR A 57 -32.06 22.77 11.13
N GLY A 58 -31.55 23.25 12.25
CA GLY A 58 -30.39 22.69 12.93
C GLY A 58 -30.71 22.26 14.36
N ARG A 59 -29.97 21.27 14.85
CA ARG A 59 -30.07 20.80 16.24
C ARG A 59 -28.70 20.39 16.75
N THR A 60 -28.32 20.90 17.92
CA THR A 60 -27.08 20.51 18.57
C THR A 60 -27.31 19.42 19.60
N MET A 61 -26.47 18.39 19.53
CA MET A 61 -26.38 17.28 20.47
C MET A 61 -25.02 17.30 21.16
N TYR A 62 -24.97 16.79 22.39
CA TYR A 62 -23.74 16.63 23.15
C TYR A 62 -23.63 15.21 23.69
N VAL A 63 -22.39 14.70 23.75
CA VAL A 63 -22.11 13.40 24.35
C VAL A 63 -21.82 13.58 25.84
N TYR A 64 -22.56 12.85 26.69
CA TYR A 64 -22.43 12.92 28.14
C TYR A 64 -22.05 11.59 28.77
N GLY A 65 -21.99 10.49 28.05
CA GLY A 65 -21.60 9.19 28.60
C GLY A 65 -20.76 8.40 27.61
N TYR A 66 -19.74 7.72 28.11
CA TYR A 66 -18.83 6.90 27.33
C TYR A 66 -18.73 5.52 27.98
N PRO A 67 -18.46 4.45 27.20
CA PRO A 67 -18.16 3.13 27.73
C PRO A 67 -16.86 3.14 28.55
N ARG A 68 -16.62 2.07 29.32
CA ARG A 68 -15.34 1.87 30.04
C ARG A 68 -14.13 1.79 29.10
N ARG A 69 -14.31 1.32 27.86
CA ARG A 69 -13.27 1.24 26.84
C ARG A 69 -13.80 1.75 25.51
N LEU A 70 -13.04 2.63 24.87
CA LEU A 70 -13.24 3.07 23.50
C LEU A 70 -12.22 2.38 22.60
N TYR A 71 -12.61 2.06 21.37
CA TYR A 71 -11.70 1.52 20.37
C TYR A 71 -11.12 2.66 19.52
N THR A 72 -9.93 2.47 18.98
CA THR A 72 -9.28 3.46 18.11
C THR A 72 -10.13 3.76 16.88
N GLY A 73 -10.36 5.05 16.58
CA GLY A 73 -11.10 5.46 15.40
C GLY A 73 -12.62 5.31 15.50
N TRP A 74 -13.17 5.19 16.70
CA TRP A 74 -14.61 5.00 16.92
C TRP A 74 -15.51 6.10 16.35
N LEU A 75 -14.96 7.30 16.17
CA LEU A 75 -15.67 8.44 15.59
C LEU A 75 -15.62 8.44 14.04
N SER A 76 -14.83 7.56 13.41
CA SER A 76 -14.65 7.51 11.95
C SER A 76 -15.98 7.26 11.21
N GLY A 77 -16.83 6.38 11.75
CA GLY A 77 -18.16 6.12 11.16
C GLY A 77 -19.08 7.34 11.18
N LEU A 78 -18.91 8.25 12.15
CA LEU A 78 -19.69 9.49 12.23
C LEU A 78 -19.20 10.52 11.20
N ILE A 79 -17.89 10.60 10.97
CA ILE A 79 -17.33 11.55 9.98
C ILE A 79 -17.70 11.15 8.55
N ASN A 80 -17.74 9.85 8.27
CA ASN A 80 -18.01 9.32 6.93
C ASN A 80 -19.51 9.11 6.64
N ILE A 81 -20.40 9.58 7.50
CA ILE A 81 -21.85 9.48 7.25
C ILE A 81 -22.27 10.48 6.16
N ASP A 82 -23.18 10.07 5.29
CA ASP A 82 -23.74 10.91 4.23
C ASP A 82 -24.80 11.89 4.78
N GLN A 83 -24.39 12.77 5.71
CA GLN A 83 -25.22 13.79 6.33
C GLN A 83 -24.42 15.08 6.56
N VAL A 84 -25.10 16.23 6.52
CA VAL A 84 -24.47 17.52 6.83
C VAL A 84 -24.40 17.70 8.35
N LEU A 85 -23.18 17.74 8.88
CA LEU A 85 -22.92 17.81 10.31
C LEU A 85 -21.67 18.63 10.63
N ASP A 86 -21.70 19.30 11.78
CA ASP A 86 -20.54 19.94 12.39
C ASP A 86 -20.17 19.19 13.67
N ILE A 87 -18.91 18.80 13.82
CA ILE A 87 -18.40 18.14 15.02
C ILE A 87 -17.35 19.04 15.66
N SER A 88 -17.49 19.29 16.96
CA SER A 88 -16.48 19.98 17.75
C SER A 88 -16.04 19.14 18.94
N MET A 89 -14.72 19.02 19.06
CA MET A 89 -14.02 18.32 20.13
C MET A 89 -13.24 19.32 20.96
N PHE A 90 -13.60 19.48 22.23
CA PHE A 90 -12.89 20.34 23.17
C PHE A 90 -12.05 19.50 24.12
N ILE A 91 -10.74 19.74 24.14
CA ILE A 91 -9.79 19.01 24.98
C ILE A 91 -9.11 20.03 25.91
N TYR A 92 -9.45 19.98 27.20
CA TYR A 92 -8.86 20.83 28.21
C TYR A 92 -7.94 20.02 29.13
N PRO A 93 -6.63 20.31 29.20
CA PRO A 93 -5.74 19.65 30.14
C PRO A 93 -6.12 19.99 31.58
N VAL A 94 -6.00 19.02 32.48
CA VAL A 94 -6.18 19.20 33.92
C VAL A 94 -4.84 18.99 34.62
N ASP A 95 -4.56 19.80 35.64
CA ASP A 95 -3.37 19.65 36.47
C ASP A 95 -3.34 18.27 37.16
N THR A 96 -2.33 17.47 36.82
CA THR A 96 -2.11 16.12 37.34
C THR A 96 -2.04 16.09 38.87
N ALA A 97 -1.47 17.11 39.53
CA ALA A 97 -1.34 17.16 40.98
C ALA A 97 -2.73 17.22 41.66
N ILE A 98 -3.66 17.96 41.07
CA ILE A 98 -5.04 18.07 41.57
C ILE A 98 -5.78 16.73 41.39
N VAL A 99 -5.57 16.07 40.24
CA VAL A 99 -6.20 14.77 39.93
C VAL A 99 -5.70 13.69 40.88
N LEU A 100 -4.38 13.58 41.08
CA LEU A 100 -3.79 12.62 42.02
C LEU A 100 -4.31 12.81 43.45
N LYS A 101 -4.45 14.05 43.91
CA LYS A 101 -5.01 14.36 45.23
C LYS A 101 -6.47 13.87 45.36
N ASN A 102 -7.28 14.09 44.32
CA ASN A 102 -8.68 13.66 44.30
C ASN A 102 -8.81 12.14 44.18
N LEU A 103 -7.99 11.48 43.34
CA LEU A 103 -7.94 10.03 43.21
C LEU A 103 -7.55 9.38 44.53
N ARG A 104 -6.50 9.89 45.21
CA ARG A 104 -6.11 9.40 46.54
C ARG A 104 -7.26 9.47 47.54
N LYS A 105 -7.96 10.60 47.61
CA LYS A 105 -9.14 10.75 48.48
C LYS A 105 -10.24 9.75 48.11
N LYS A 106 -10.43 9.47 46.82
CA LYS A 106 -11.46 8.55 46.34
C LYS A 106 -11.12 7.09 46.63
N VAL A 107 -9.87 6.69 46.41
CA VAL A 107 -9.33 5.38 46.79
C VAL A 107 -9.53 5.14 48.28
N THR A 108 -9.07 6.07 49.14
CA THR A 108 -9.24 5.94 50.60
C THR A 108 -10.71 5.82 51.00
N GLN A 109 -11.62 6.53 50.32
CA GLN A 109 -13.05 6.39 50.56
C GLN A 109 -13.58 4.99 50.17
N LEU A 110 -13.18 4.48 49.01
CA LEU A 110 -13.59 3.16 48.52
C LEU A 110 -13.06 2.04 49.43
N GLU A 111 -11.79 2.11 49.83
CA GLU A 111 -11.18 1.15 50.76
C GLU A 111 -11.88 1.16 52.13
N ALA A 112 -12.14 2.35 52.68
CA ALA A 112 -12.84 2.48 53.96
C ALA A 112 -14.28 1.93 53.87
N ASP A 113 -15.01 2.26 52.81
CA ASP A 113 -16.36 1.72 52.59
C ASP A 113 -16.35 0.19 52.45
N MET A 114 -15.34 -0.38 51.77
CA MET A 114 -15.19 -1.83 51.64
C MET A 114 -14.84 -2.49 52.98
N ALA A 115 -13.94 -1.92 53.76
CA ALA A 115 -13.57 -2.42 55.08
C ALA A 115 -14.78 -2.43 56.04
N ILE A 116 -15.56 -1.35 56.08
CA ILE A 116 -16.78 -1.25 56.91
C ILE A 116 -17.83 -2.29 56.48
N ASN A 117 -17.98 -2.53 55.17
CA ASN A 117 -18.95 -3.52 54.68
C ASN A 117 -18.49 -4.95 55.01
N ALA A 118 -17.19 -5.23 54.94
CA ALA A 118 -16.62 -6.51 55.33
C ALA A 118 -16.79 -6.77 56.84
N GLU A 119 -16.55 -5.76 57.69
CA GLU A 119 -16.76 -5.84 59.13
C GLU A 119 -18.25 -6.09 59.48
N LYS A 120 -19.17 -5.51 58.71
CA LYS A 120 -20.62 -5.74 58.83
C LYS A 120 -21.10 -7.07 58.22
N GLY A 121 -20.19 -7.93 57.76
CA GLY A 121 -20.50 -9.23 57.16
C GLY A 121 -21.27 -9.15 55.84
N LYS A 122 -21.25 -8.00 55.15
CA LYS A 122 -21.89 -7.86 53.83
C LYS A 122 -21.03 -8.51 52.76
N THR A 123 -21.69 -9.05 51.74
CA THR A 123 -21.01 -9.61 50.56
C THR A 123 -20.24 -8.54 49.80
N ARG A 124 -19.16 -8.96 49.15
CA ARG A 124 -18.34 -8.11 48.28
C ARG A 124 -19.18 -7.50 47.17
N ASP A 125 -18.90 -6.26 46.81
CA ASP A 125 -19.54 -5.53 45.71
C ASP A 125 -18.56 -5.45 44.54
N PRO A 126 -18.71 -6.30 43.50
CA PRO A 126 -17.78 -6.36 42.38
C PRO A 126 -17.62 -5.02 41.65
N ALA A 127 -18.66 -4.18 41.64
CA ALA A 127 -18.59 -2.87 40.98
C ALA A 127 -17.66 -1.91 41.74
N LYS A 128 -17.63 -1.98 43.07
CA LYS A 128 -16.73 -1.17 43.91
C LYS A 128 -15.29 -1.67 43.84
N GLU A 129 -15.08 -2.98 43.83
CA GLU A 129 -13.76 -3.57 43.64
C GLU A 129 -13.15 -3.14 42.30
N ALA A 130 -13.92 -3.23 41.21
CA ALA A 130 -13.48 -2.79 39.91
C ALA A 130 -13.22 -1.27 39.87
N ALA A 131 -14.04 -0.45 40.56
CA ALA A 131 -13.81 0.99 40.65
C ALA A 131 -12.56 1.36 41.45
N LEU A 132 -12.21 0.58 42.47
CA LEU A 132 -10.98 0.74 43.24
C LEU A 132 -9.76 0.40 42.39
N GLN A 133 -9.81 -0.74 41.69
CA GLN A 133 -8.74 -1.18 40.79
C GLN A 133 -8.49 -0.14 39.67
N ASP A 134 -9.54 0.30 38.97
CA ASP A 134 -9.42 1.33 37.91
C ASP A 134 -8.79 2.63 38.47
N ALA A 135 -9.15 3.01 39.69
CA ALA A 135 -8.64 4.24 40.32
C ALA A 135 -7.17 4.13 40.74
N GLU A 136 -6.73 2.96 41.19
CA GLU A 136 -5.32 2.64 41.49
C GLU A 136 -4.48 2.62 40.21
N GLU A 137 -4.91 1.88 39.18
CA GLU A 137 -4.22 1.79 37.88
C GLU A 137 -4.01 3.19 37.27
N LEU A 138 -5.08 3.99 37.19
CA LEU A 138 -4.99 5.37 36.69
C LEU A 138 -4.06 6.25 37.54
N ARG A 139 -4.05 6.06 38.87
CA ARG A 139 -3.17 6.84 39.76
C ARG A 139 -1.71 6.51 39.49
N ASP A 140 -1.39 5.24 39.31
CA ASP A 140 -0.02 4.78 39.06
C ASP A 140 0.47 5.28 37.69
N GLU A 141 -0.35 5.21 36.65
CA GLU A 141 -0.03 5.74 35.31
C GLU A 141 0.19 7.27 35.32
N LEU A 142 -0.65 8.02 36.04
CA LEU A 142 -0.48 9.47 36.21
C LEU A 142 0.79 9.82 37.01
N GLN A 143 1.19 8.98 37.96
CA GLN A 143 2.39 9.21 38.78
C GLN A 143 3.68 8.93 38.00
N VAL A 144 3.68 7.92 37.13
CA VAL A 144 4.80 7.62 36.22
C VAL A 144 4.89 8.66 35.09
N GLY A 145 3.79 9.35 34.80
CA GLY A 145 3.71 10.33 33.72
C GLY A 145 3.50 9.73 32.33
N SER A 146 3.11 8.45 32.26
CA SER A 146 2.69 7.79 31.02
C SER A 146 1.36 8.36 30.51
N GLU A 147 0.51 8.82 31.42
CA GLU A 147 -0.77 9.44 31.10
C GLU A 147 -0.92 10.86 31.68
N ARG A 148 -1.82 11.61 31.05
CA ARG A 148 -2.36 12.90 31.53
C ARG A 148 -3.88 12.86 31.54
N PHE A 149 -4.45 13.74 32.34
CA PHE A 149 -5.88 13.86 32.53
C PHE A 149 -6.46 15.07 31.81
N PHE A 150 -7.60 14.89 31.15
CA PHE A 150 -8.26 15.90 30.33
C PHE A 150 -9.75 15.97 30.64
N ARG A 151 -10.34 17.15 30.42
CA ARG A 151 -11.78 17.34 30.27
C ARG A 151 -12.10 17.39 28.79
N TYR A 152 -12.81 16.37 28.32
CA TYR A 152 -13.21 16.18 26.94
C TYR A 152 -14.69 16.53 26.73
N GLY A 153 -14.98 17.43 25.80
CA GLY A 153 -16.32 17.76 25.33
C GLY A 153 -16.47 17.35 23.86
N LEU A 154 -17.59 16.73 23.51
CA LEU A 154 -17.91 16.34 22.14
C LEU A 154 -19.32 16.80 21.80
N TYR A 155 -19.41 17.69 20.82
CA TYR A 155 -20.66 18.29 20.36
C TYR A 155 -20.85 18.03 18.87
N VAL A 156 -22.08 17.72 18.48
CA VAL A 156 -22.46 17.42 17.10
C VAL A 156 -23.68 18.27 16.76
N THR A 157 -23.56 19.15 15.77
CA THR A 157 -24.69 19.87 15.21
C THR A 157 -25.09 19.24 13.89
N ILE A 158 -26.37 18.90 13.78
CA ILE A 158 -26.97 18.33 12.57
C ILE A 158 -27.90 19.33 11.90
N TYR A 159 -28.09 19.16 10.59
CA TYR A 159 -28.95 20.00 9.78
C TYR A 159 -29.94 19.17 8.94
N GLY A 160 -31.08 19.76 8.60
CA GLY A 160 -32.08 19.19 7.69
C GLY A 160 -32.92 20.28 7.02
N ASP A 161 -33.58 19.94 5.90
CA ASP A 161 -34.53 20.82 5.19
C ASP A 161 -35.91 20.84 5.84
N SER A 162 -36.22 19.85 6.69
CA SER A 162 -37.47 19.78 7.44
C SER A 162 -37.24 19.26 8.86
N LEU A 163 -38.22 19.50 9.76
CA LEU A 163 -38.19 18.94 11.11
C LEU A 163 -38.26 17.41 11.13
N GLU A 164 -38.89 16.79 10.12
CA GLU A 164 -38.95 15.34 9.97
C GLU A 164 -37.57 14.76 9.62
N GLU A 165 -36.91 15.35 8.63
CA GLU A 165 -35.54 14.98 8.25
C GLU A 165 -34.56 15.18 9.41
N LEU A 166 -34.65 16.31 10.11
CA LEU A 166 -33.84 16.57 11.31
C LEU A 166 -34.05 15.50 12.39
N GLY A 167 -35.29 15.03 12.56
CA GLY A 167 -35.62 13.93 13.47
C GLY A 167 -35.02 12.59 13.03
N TYR A 168 -35.06 12.30 11.73
CA TYR A 168 -34.43 11.11 11.15
C TYR A 168 -32.91 11.11 11.38
N VAL A 169 -32.22 12.21 11.04
CA VAL A 169 -30.77 12.35 11.23
C VAL A 169 -30.39 12.24 12.70
N GLN A 170 -31.15 12.87 13.61
CA GLN A 170 -30.94 12.72 15.05
C GLN A 170 -30.99 11.24 15.45
N HIS A 171 -32.03 10.52 15.04
CA HIS A 171 -32.21 9.12 15.43
C HIS A 171 -31.10 8.22 14.89
N SER A 172 -30.62 8.48 13.67
CA SER A 172 -29.48 7.77 13.10
C SER A 172 -28.20 8.00 13.92
N ILE A 173 -27.92 9.24 14.36
CA ILE A 173 -26.76 9.55 15.19
C ILE A 173 -26.90 8.96 16.61
N GLU A 174 -28.08 9.00 17.22
CA GLU A 174 -28.34 8.36 18.52
C GLU A 174 -28.16 6.85 18.44
N THR A 175 -28.60 6.23 17.34
CA THR A 175 -28.41 4.80 17.10
C THR A 175 -26.93 4.46 16.94
N PHE A 176 -26.19 5.26 16.16
CA PHE A 176 -24.74 5.11 16.00
C PHE A 176 -23.99 5.18 17.34
N PHE A 177 -24.26 6.19 18.16
CA PHE A 177 -23.66 6.28 19.49
C PHE A 177 -24.11 5.13 20.41
N GLY A 178 -25.39 4.78 20.39
CA GLY A 178 -25.97 3.71 21.22
C GLY A 178 -25.36 2.34 20.99
N GLN A 179 -25.02 1.98 19.75
CA GLN A 179 -24.32 0.74 19.41
C GLN A 179 -22.95 0.62 20.09
N MET A 180 -22.32 1.74 20.41
CA MET A 180 -21.02 1.81 21.09
C MET A 180 -21.14 2.11 22.59
N LEU A 181 -22.36 2.10 23.14
CA LEU A 181 -22.63 2.52 24.52
C LEU A 181 -22.16 3.96 24.81
N VAL A 182 -22.13 4.80 23.78
CA VAL A 182 -21.93 6.24 23.88
C VAL A 182 -23.31 6.87 24.02
N TYR A 183 -23.47 7.74 25.02
CA TYR A 183 -24.76 8.34 25.33
C TYR A 183 -24.75 9.83 25.01
N SER A 184 -25.68 10.24 24.14
CA SER A 184 -25.87 11.63 23.71
C SER A 184 -27.24 12.17 24.14
N LYS A 185 -27.36 13.51 24.20
CA LYS A 185 -28.61 14.24 24.43
C LYS A 185 -28.66 15.48 23.54
N THR A 186 -29.86 15.90 23.21
CA THR A 186 -30.10 17.21 22.58
C THR A 186 -29.85 18.34 23.59
N ALA A 187 -29.21 19.43 23.16
CA ALA A 187 -29.03 20.66 23.93
C ALA A 187 -30.34 21.44 24.08
N SER A 188 -31.35 20.84 24.70
CA SER A 188 -32.69 21.43 24.84
C SER A 188 -32.63 22.73 25.64
N SER A 189 -33.24 23.79 25.10
CA SER A 189 -33.19 25.18 25.59
C SER A 189 -31.79 25.78 25.63
N GLN A 190 -30.80 25.13 24.99
CA GLN A 190 -29.42 25.59 24.88
C GLN A 190 -28.89 25.49 23.43
N GLN A 191 -29.79 25.62 22.45
CA GLN A 191 -29.47 25.45 21.04
C GLN A 191 -28.51 26.53 20.53
N GLU A 192 -28.65 27.77 21.01
CA GLU A 192 -27.72 28.87 20.70
C GLU A 192 -26.30 28.57 21.20
N GLN A 193 -26.18 28.18 22.47
CA GLN A 193 -24.89 27.79 23.06
C GLN A 193 -24.31 26.58 22.34
N GLY A 194 -25.16 25.63 21.96
CA GLY A 194 -24.78 24.48 21.17
C GLY A 194 -24.18 24.85 19.81
N LEU A 195 -24.89 25.67 19.03
CA LEU A 195 -24.41 26.17 17.73
C LEU A 195 -23.09 26.93 17.90
N ASN A 196 -23.00 27.84 18.88
CA ASN A 196 -21.77 28.59 19.17
C ASN A 196 -20.58 27.68 19.55
N SER A 197 -20.87 26.48 20.07
CA SER A 197 -19.86 25.49 20.44
C SER A 197 -19.41 24.61 19.26
N THR A 198 -20.14 24.57 18.15
CA THR A 198 -19.80 23.76 16.97
C THR A 198 -19.27 24.56 15.79
N VAL A 199 -19.62 25.86 15.72
CA VAL A 199 -19.00 26.77 14.76
C VAL A 199 -17.50 26.98 15.05
N PRO A 200 -16.67 27.26 14.02
CA PRO A 200 -15.20 27.34 14.15
C PRO A 200 -14.73 28.66 14.81
N GLN A 201 -15.27 28.99 15.98
CA GLN A 201 -14.92 30.17 16.79
C GLN A 201 -14.18 29.80 18.09
N MET A 202 -13.89 28.50 18.31
CA MET A 202 -13.21 27.98 19.50
C MET A 202 -13.91 28.36 20.83
N SER A 203 -15.24 28.37 20.83
CA SER A 203 -16.04 28.83 21.97
C SER A 203 -16.92 27.72 22.56
N ASP A 204 -16.41 26.96 23.53
CA ASP A 204 -17.22 25.99 24.28
C ASP A 204 -18.22 26.69 25.21
N GLN A 205 -19.46 26.92 24.78
CA GLN A 205 -20.50 27.53 25.62
C GLN A 205 -21.35 26.50 26.37
N LEU A 206 -21.45 25.26 25.86
CA LEU A 206 -22.17 24.19 26.54
C LEU A 206 -21.45 23.74 27.81
N GLN A 207 -20.11 23.71 27.79
CA GLN A 207 -19.25 23.35 28.92
C GLN A 207 -19.53 21.92 29.47
N ILE A 208 -20.27 21.09 28.74
CA ILE A 208 -20.59 19.70 29.09
C ILE A 208 -19.41 18.82 28.72
N ARG A 209 -18.64 18.41 29.74
CA ARG A 209 -17.36 17.75 29.58
C ARG A 209 -17.25 16.52 30.47
N ARG A 210 -16.49 15.53 30.02
CA ARG A 210 -16.15 14.32 30.78
C ARG A 210 -14.66 14.21 31.02
N ASN A 211 -14.32 13.66 32.17
CA ASN A 211 -12.95 13.39 32.53
C ASN A 211 -12.48 12.15 31.75
N MET A 212 -11.35 12.27 31.07
CA MET A 212 -10.72 11.20 30.32
C MET A 212 -9.20 11.26 30.46
N ASN A 213 -8.55 10.11 30.36
CA ASN A 213 -7.11 10.01 30.29
C ASN A 213 -6.60 10.13 28.84
N THR A 214 -5.27 10.15 28.68
CA THR A 214 -4.62 10.31 27.38
C THR A 214 -4.98 9.18 26.43
N GLY A 215 -4.97 7.93 26.91
CA GLY A 215 -5.40 6.78 26.12
C GLY A 215 -6.81 6.98 25.54
N ALA A 216 -7.81 7.27 26.37
CA ALA A 216 -9.19 7.43 25.91
C ALA A 216 -9.36 8.61 24.95
N VAL A 217 -8.77 9.79 25.24
CA VAL A 217 -8.88 10.95 24.33
C VAL A 217 -8.26 10.66 22.97
N SER A 218 -7.10 9.97 22.94
CA SER A 218 -6.40 9.66 21.69
C SER A 218 -7.23 8.80 20.72
N THR A 219 -8.05 7.88 21.26
CA THR A 219 -8.93 7.04 20.43
C THR A 219 -10.03 7.81 19.71
N SER A 220 -10.35 9.03 20.17
CA SER A 220 -11.37 9.91 19.60
C SER A 220 -10.88 10.68 18.37
N PHE A 221 -9.59 10.58 18.03
CA PHE A 221 -9.07 11.17 16.81
C PHE A 221 -9.68 10.48 15.58
N PRO A 222 -10.43 11.20 14.72
CA PRO A 222 -11.37 10.55 13.80
C PRO A 222 -10.78 10.28 12.41
N PHE A 223 -9.59 10.79 12.11
CA PHE A 223 -8.93 10.62 10.82
C PHE A 223 -8.15 9.29 10.81
N THR A 224 -8.88 8.20 10.61
CA THR A 224 -8.31 6.86 10.41
C THR A 224 -8.58 6.42 8.97
N SER A 225 -7.88 7.00 7.98
CA SER A 225 -7.88 6.46 6.62
C SER A 225 -6.60 5.65 6.38
N ALA A 226 -6.76 4.45 5.84
CA ALA A 226 -5.66 3.71 5.23
C ALA A 226 -5.57 4.15 3.76
N ASP A 227 -5.06 5.35 3.52
CA ASP A 227 -4.82 5.81 2.16
C ASP A 227 -3.49 5.26 1.65
N LEU A 228 -3.54 4.43 0.61
CA LEU A 228 -2.35 4.00 -0.14
C LEU A 228 -2.11 5.00 -1.28
N THR A 229 -1.75 6.22 -0.91
CA THR A 229 -1.42 7.31 -1.85
C THR A 229 -0.02 7.83 -1.57
N GLN A 230 0.84 7.81 -2.58
CA GLN A 230 2.16 8.43 -2.59
C GLN A 230 2.19 9.57 -3.61
N GLU A 231 3.15 10.49 -3.45
CA GLU A 231 3.37 11.59 -4.40
C GLU A 231 3.81 11.08 -5.79
N ASN A 232 4.52 9.95 -5.82
CA ASN A 232 5.07 9.35 -7.02
C ASN A 232 4.54 7.94 -7.24
N GLY A 233 4.46 7.54 -8.51
CA GLY A 233 4.08 6.19 -8.91
C GLY A 233 3.00 6.16 -9.96
N ILE A 234 2.32 5.02 -10.06
CA ILE A 234 1.24 4.83 -11.01
C ILE A 234 -0.10 4.74 -10.28
N LEU A 235 -1.14 5.21 -10.93
CA LEU A 235 -2.51 4.97 -10.47
C LEU A 235 -2.82 3.48 -10.63
N TYR A 236 -3.22 2.81 -9.55
CA TYR A 236 -3.71 1.43 -9.59
C TYR A 236 -5.24 1.38 -9.63
N GLY A 237 -5.91 2.31 -8.95
CA GLY A 237 -7.36 2.33 -8.90
C GLY A 237 -7.90 3.38 -7.94
N ILE A 238 -9.12 3.16 -7.48
CA ILE A 238 -9.83 4.03 -6.56
C ILE A 238 -10.22 3.20 -5.34
N ASN A 239 -9.98 3.73 -4.14
CA ASN A 239 -10.42 3.13 -2.90
C ASN A 239 -11.94 3.22 -2.82
N MET A 240 -12.62 2.08 -2.75
CA MET A 240 -14.08 2.01 -2.77
C MET A 240 -14.75 2.53 -1.49
N HIS A 241 -14.00 2.75 -0.42
CA HIS A 241 -14.54 3.23 0.86
C HIS A 241 -14.59 4.75 0.97
N ASN A 242 -13.59 5.43 0.41
CA ASN A 242 -13.44 6.88 0.56
C ASN A 242 -13.23 7.62 -0.78
N ASN A 243 -13.30 6.89 -1.91
CA ASN A 243 -13.03 7.41 -3.25
C ASN A 243 -11.64 8.03 -3.43
N GLY A 244 -10.70 7.76 -2.52
CA GLY A 244 -9.31 8.16 -2.63
C GLY A 244 -8.61 7.44 -3.78
N LEU A 245 -7.61 8.07 -4.39
CA LEU A 245 -6.83 7.44 -5.46
C LEU A 245 -5.83 6.46 -4.84
N VAL A 246 -5.66 5.29 -5.44
CA VAL A 246 -4.60 4.35 -5.04
C VAL A 246 -3.40 4.58 -5.96
N ILE A 247 -2.39 5.28 -5.45
CA ILE A 247 -1.19 5.67 -6.21
C ILE A 247 0.03 5.27 -5.41
N PHE A 248 0.92 4.46 -5.98
CA PHE A 248 2.24 4.20 -5.40
C PHE A 248 3.23 3.72 -6.46
N ASP A 249 4.54 3.90 -6.20
CA ASP A 249 5.59 3.31 -7.02
C ASP A 249 6.09 2.03 -6.37
N ARG A 250 5.79 0.87 -6.94
CA ARG A 250 6.26 -0.41 -6.38
C ARG A 250 7.80 -0.52 -6.31
N TYR A 251 8.53 0.28 -7.08
CA TYR A 251 9.99 0.31 -7.03
C TYR A 251 10.56 1.09 -5.83
N THR A 252 9.73 1.77 -5.04
CA THR A 252 10.15 2.34 -3.74
C THR A 252 10.05 1.33 -2.59
N LEU A 253 9.44 0.16 -2.82
CA LEU A 253 9.32 -0.90 -1.82
C LEU A 253 10.65 -1.67 -1.69
N GLU A 254 10.74 -2.52 -0.67
CA GLU A 254 11.91 -3.40 -0.48
C GLU A 254 12.19 -4.29 -1.69
N ASN A 255 11.15 -4.66 -2.43
CA ASN A 255 11.24 -5.39 -3.69
C ASN A 255 10.10 -4.96 -4.63
N ALA A 256 10.41 -4.79 -5.92
CA ALA A 256 9.46 -4.40 -6.96
C ALA A 256 8.71 -5.60 -7.59
N ASN A 257 8.87 -6.80 -7.04
CA ASN A 257 8.18 -8.00 -7.50
C ASN A 257 6.67 -7.92 -7.17
N MET A 258 5.84 -8.51 -8.03
CA MET A 258 4.39 -8.58 -7.88
C MET A 258 3.89 -9.97 -8.26
N VAL A 259 2.87 -10.45 -7.56
CA VAL A 259 2.16 -11.69 -7.93
C VAL A 259 0.69 -11.36 -8.14
N VAL A 260 0.15 -11.77 -9.29
CA VAL A 260 -1.25 -11.52 -9.66
C VAL A 260 -2.00 -12.85 -9.67
N PHE A 261 -2.96 -12.98 -8.76
CA PHE A 261 -3.89 -14.10 -8.68
C PHE A 261 -5.29 -13.66 -9.07
N ALA A 262 -5.90 -14.33 -10.03
CA ALA A 262 -7.26 -14.02 -10.45
C ALA A 262 -7.89 -15.21 -11.17
N LYS A 263 -9.16 -15.50 -10.85
CA LYS A 263 -9.96 -16.46 -11.63
C LYS A 263 -10.06 -15.99 -13.09
N SER A 264 -10.23 -16.93 -14.01
CA SER A 264 -10.48 -16.61 -15.42
C SER A 264 -11.65 -15.61 -15.56
N GLY A 265 -11.46 -14.57 -16.37
CA GLY A 265 -12.43 -13.50 -16.59
C GLY A 265 -12.49 -12.38 -15.53
N ALA A 266 -11.72 -12.46 -14.44
CA ALA A 266 -11.75 -11.45 -13.36
C ALA A 266 -10.97 -10.14 -13.66
N GLY A 267 -10.49 -9.95 -14.89
CA GLY A 267 -9.74 -8.74 -15.29
C GLY A 267 -8.23 -8.80 -15.09
N LYS A 268 -7.65 -9.98 -14.86
CA LYS A 268 -6.20 -10.24 -14.70
C LYS A 268 -5.36 -9.52 -15.76
N SER A 269 -5.59 -9.85 -17.03
CA SER A 269 -4.85 -9.30 -18.17
C SER A 269 -5.09 -7.81 -18.35
N PHE A 270 -6.28 -7.30 -18.01
CA PHE A 270 -6.57 -5.87 -18.08
C PHE A 270 -5.70 -5.09 -17.08
N THR A 271 -5.67 -5.53 -15.82
CA THR A 271 -4.86 -4.90 -14.76
C THR A 271 -3.38 -4.90 -15.11
N VAL A 272 -2.84 -6.03 -15.57
CA VAL A 272 -1.42 -6.14 -15.93
C VAL A 272 -1.05 -5.28 -17.13
N LYS A 273 -1.86 -5.29 -18.21
CA LYS A 273 -1.59 -4.45 -19.39
C LYS A 273 -1.61 -2.97 -19.04
N LEU A 274 -2.53 -2.57 -18.16
CA LEU A 274 -2.63 -1.20 -17.68
C LEU A 274 -1.43 -0.80 -16.81
N GLU A 275 -0.98 -1.69 -15.92
CA GLU A 275 0.22 -1.48 -15.11
C GLU A 275 1.49 -1.37 -15.97
N ALA A 276 1.62 -2.25 -16.98
CA ALA A 276 2.73 -2.25 -17.93
C ALA A 276 2.82 -0.91 -18.68
N LEU A 277 1.71 -0.44 -19.24
CA LEU A 277 1.63 0.84 -19.93
C LEU A 277 2.00 2.02 -19.02
N ARG A 278 1.40 2.09 -17.84
CA ARG A 278 1.66 3.18 -16.88
C ARG A 278 3.11 3.16 -16.41
N SER A 279 3.68 1.99 -16.17
CA SER A 279 5.08 1.84 -15.78
C SER A 279 6.04 2.25 -16.90
N MET A 280 5.69 1.93 -18.15
CA MET A 280 6.44 2.35 -19.33
C MET A 280 6.42 3.88 -19.50
N MET A 281 5.28 4.53 -19.26
CA MET A 281 5.18 5.99 -19.23
C MET A 281 6.07 6.62 -18.14
N MET A 282 6.31 5.90 -17.04
CA MET A 282 7.21 6.29 -15.95
C MET A 282 8.67 5.88 -16.19
N GLY A 283 9.02 5.45 -17.42
CA GLY A 283 10.39 5.18 -17.85
C GLY A 283 10.91 3.77 -17.57
N ALA A 284 10.05 2.80 -17.24
CA ALA A 284 10.45 1.39 -17.13
C ALA A 284 10.37 0.67 -18.48
N ASP A 285 11.35 -0.18 -18.82
CA ASP A 285 11.19 -1.10 -19.94
C ASP A 285 10.35 -2.30 -19.52
N ILE A 286 9.50 -2.77 -20.42
CA ILE A 286 8.60 -3.89 -20.19
C ILE A 286 9.07 -5.09 -21.00
N LEU A 287 9.29 -6.22 -20.33
CA LEU A 287 9.60 -7.51 -20.94
C LEU A 287 8.46 -8.47 -20.60
N ILE A 288 7.89 -9.14 -21.60
CA ILE A 288 6.71 -10.00 -21.41
C ILE A 288 6.97 -11.38 -22.00
N ILE A 289 6.67 -12.43 -21.24
CA ILE A 289 6.59 -13.81 -21.76
C ILE A 289 5.11 -14.15 -21.90
N ASP A 290 4.68 -14.39 -23.14
CA ASP A 290 3.28 -14.51 -23.54
C ASP A 290 3.01 -15.89 -24.17
N PRO A 291 2.48 -16.87 -23.39
CA PRO A 291 2.10 -18.17 -23.91
C PRO A 291 0.75 -18.18 -24.64
N GLU A 292 -0.09 -17.15 -24.47
CA GLU A 292 -1.48 -17.15 -24.97
C GLU A 292 -1.73 -16.21 -26.16
N ASN A 293 -0.73 -15.43 -26.55
CA ASN A 293 -0.84 -14.37 -27.57
C ASN A 293 -1.86 -13.28 -27.18
N GLU A 294 -1.74 -12.77 -25.96
CA GLU A 294 -2.58 -11.71 -25.43
C GLU A 294 -1.99 -10.30 -25.60
N TYR A 295 -0.67 -10.19 -25.84
CA TYR A 295 0.06 -8.91 -25.76
C TYR A 295 0.48 -8.34 -27.13
N GLN A 296 0.21 -9.02 -28.24
CA GLN A 296 0.59 -8.56 -29.58
C GLN A 296 0.04 -7.16 -29.90
N ARG A 297 -1.28 -6.97 -29.76
CA ARG A 297 -1.93 -5.68 -30.02
C ARG A 297 -1.38 -4.56 -29.14
N LEU A 298 -0.99 -4.89 -27.90
CA LEU A 298 -0.42 -3.93 -26.98
C LEU A 298 0.96 -3.50 -27.45
N SER A 299 1.81 -4.48 -27.80
CA SER A 299 3.15 -4.25 -28.35
C SER A 299 3.08 -3.36 -29.60
N ASP A 300 2.21 -3.69 -30.55
CA ASP A 300 2.06 -2.92 -31.79
C ASP A 300 1.61 -1.48 -31.52
N ALA A 301 0.69 -1.28 -30.56
CA ALA A 301 0.17 0.05 -30.22
C ALA A 301 1.22 0.98 -29.60
N VAL A 302 2.24 0.43 -28.94
CA VAL A 302 3.32 1.21 -28.31
C VAL A 302 4.61 1.25 -29.13
N GLY A 303 4.62 0.65 -30.32
CA GLY A 303 5.84 0.49 -31.12
C GLY A 303 6.86 -0.47 -30.50
N GLY A 304 6.40 -1.43 -29.70
CA GLY A 304 7.21 -2.47 -29.06
C GLY A 304 7.68 -3.55 -30.04
N SER A 305 8.61 -4.38 -29.59
CA SER A 305 9.13 -5.52 -30.35
C SER A 305 8.36 -6.79 -29.99
N TYR A 306 7.68 -7.38 -30.97
CA TYR A 306 6.98 -8.65 -30.81
C TYR A 306 7.78 -9.80 -31.42
N ILE A 307 8.32 -10.66 -30.56
CA ILE A 307 9.23 -11.75 -30.90
C ILE A 307 8.47 -13.06 -30.86
N ARG A 308 8.24 -13.65 -32.04
CA ARG A 308 7.58 -14.95 -32.17
C ARG A 308 8.60 -16.09 -32.15
N LEU A 309 8.54 -16.93 -31.12
CA LEU A 309 9.33 -18.15 -31.01
C LEU A 309 8.48 -19.33 -31.51
N SER A 310 8.83 -19.85 -32.68
CA SER A 310 8.22 -21.04 -33.27
C SER A 310 9.27 -21.83 -34.04
N LEU A 311 8.98 -23.11 -34.34
CA LEU A 311 9.84 -23.94 -35.18
C LEU A 311 10.03 -23.38 -36.60
N SER A 312 9.06 -22.60 -37.09
CA SER A 312 9.04 -21.98 -38.42
C SER A 312 9.54 -20.54 -38.48
N SER A 313 9.72 -19.89 -37.34
CA SER A 313 10.26 -18.52 -37.25
C SER A 313 11.75 -18.54 -37.57
N ASP A 314 12.33 -17.41 -37.99
CA ASP A 314 13.79 -17.25 -38.12
C ASP A 314 14.46 -16.76 -36.82
N THR A 315 13.66 -16.44 -35.81
CA THR A 315 14.13 -15.92 -34.51
C THR A 315 14.74 -17.02 -33.64
N ARG A 316 15.94 -16.79 -33.10
CA ARG A 316 16.74 -17.76 -32.33
C ARG A 316 17.31 -17.14 -31.08
N ILE A 317 17.32 -17.92 -29.99
CA ILE A 317 18.03 -17.59 -28.75
C ILE A 317 18.98 -18.75 -28.46
N ASN A 318 20.27 -18.45 -28.43
CA ASN A 318 21.30 -19.39 -28.05
C ASN A 318 21.37 -19.49 -26.52
N PRO A 319 21.06 -20.66 -25.91
CA PRO A 319 21.16 -20.82 -24.46
C PRO A 319 22.60 -20.75 -23.94
N PHE A 320 23.61 -20.88 -24.80
CA PHE A 320 25.04 -20.80 -24.44
C PHE A 320 25.59 -19.37 -24.43
N ASP A 321 24.75 -18.36 -24.69
CA ASP A 321 25.20 -16.96 -24.62
C ASP A 321 25.68 -16.62 -23.21
N LEU A 322 26.89 -16.05 -23.13
CA LEU A 322 27.43 -15.51 -21.89
C LEU A 322 26.98 -14.06 -21.67
N PRO A 323 26.71 -13.64 -20.42
CA PRO A 323 26.45 -12.24 -20.13
C PRO A 323 27.70 -11.40 -20.46
N LYS A 324 27.49 -10.20 -21.02
CA LYS A 324 28.58 -9.23 -21.21
C LYS A 324 28.87 -8.58 -19.87
N VAL A 325 29.87 -9.08 -19.16
CA VAL A 325 30.14 -8.64 -17.79
C VAL A 325 30.83 -7.27 -17.80
N ILE A 326 30.31 -6.32 -17.01
CA ILE A 326 30.87 -4.96 -16.87
C ILE A 326 31.77 -4.85 -15.63
N ASP A 327 31.57 -5.71 -14.63
CA ASP A 327 32.29 -5.71 -13.36
C ASP A 327 33.29 -6.87 -13.28
N ASN A 328 34.54 -6.60 -12.90
CA ASN A 328 35.62 -7.59 -12.91
C ASN A 328 35.35 -8.74 -11.92
N GLU A 329 34.69 -8.48 -10.79
CA GLU A 329 34.36 -9.52 -9.79
C GLU A 329 33.27 -10.49 -10.28
N GLU A 330 32.32 -10.03 -11.09
CA GLU A 330 31.27 -10.90 -11.66
C GLU A 330 31.76 -11.70 -12.88
N ALA A 331 32.92 -11.33 -13.44
CA ALA A 331 33.43 -11.89 -14.68
C ALA A 331 34.06 -13.27 -14.46
N ASP A 332 34.77 -13.44 -13.34
CA ASP A 332 35.39 -14.72 -12.94
C ASP A 332 34.36 -15.84 -12.69
N ASP A 333 33.12 -15.47 -12.35
CA ASP A 333 32.03 -16.40 -12.05
C ASP A 333 31.03 -16.57 -13.21
N ALA A 334 31.16 -15.81 -14.29
CA ALA A 334 30.16 -15.75 -15.37
C ALA A 334 29.97 -17.09 -16.09
N LEU A 335 31.08 -17.72 -16.49
CA LEU A 335 31.05 -19.04 -17.13
C LEU A 335 30.46 -20.10 -16.19
N ARG A 336 30.90 -20.13 -14.93
CA ARG A 336 30.39 -21.08 -13.92
C ARG A 336 28.88 -20.92 -13.68
N ALA A 337 28.41 -19.68 -13.54
CA ALA A 337 26.98 -19.42 -13.38
C ALA A 337 26.17 -19.81 -14.62
N ASN A 338 26.72 -19.63 -15.82
CA ASN A 338 26.08 -20.03 -17.06
C ASN A 338 26.03 -21.55 -17.21
N LEU A 339 27.10 -22.27 -16.85
CA LEU A 339 27.15 -23.73 -16.83
C LEU A 339 26.07 -24.32 -15.92
N VAL A 340 25.88 -23.77 -14.72
CA VAL A 340 24.78 -24.19 -13.80
C VAL A 340 23.40 -23.97 -14.44
N THR A 341 23.21 -22.86 -15.14
CA THR A 341 21.95 -22.54 -15.83
C THR A 341 21.70 -23.50 -17.00
N LEU A 342 22.74 -23.79 -17.80
CA LEU A 342 22.69 -24.77 -18.88
C LEU A 342 22.42 -26.19 -18.37
N HIS A 343 23.02 -26.57 -17.24
CA HIS A 343 22.77 -27.86 -16.60
C HIS A 343 21.30 -28.01 -16.20
N GLY A 344 20.70 -26.98 -15.60
CA GLY A 344 19.28 -26.95 -15.28
C GLY A 344 18.38 -27.03 -16.51
N LEU A 345 18.73 -26.31 -17.59
CA LEU A 345 18.04 -26.40 -18.88
C LEU A 345 18.10 -27.82 -19.46
N LEU A 346 19.27 -28.45 -19.45
CA LEU A 346 19.49 -29.77 -20.01
C LEU A 346 18.84 -30.87 -19.17
N ARG A 347 18.79 -30.74 -17.85
CA ARG A 347 17.94 -31.58 -16.99
C ARG A 347 16.47 -31.49 -17.38
N LEU A 348 15.96 -30.28 -17.64
CA LEU A 348 14.58 -30.08 -18.09
C LEU A 348 14.34 -30.70 -19.49
N MET A 349 15.31 -30.62 -20.40
CA MET A 349 15.21 -31.19 -21.75
C MET A 349 15.36 -32.72 -21.80
N LEU A 350 16.23 -33.29 -20.95
CA LEU A 350 16.61 -34.71 -20.95
C LEU A 350 15.88 -35.57 -19.93
N GLY A 351 15.38 -34.95 -18.84
CA GLY A 351 14.66 -35.60 -17.75
C GLY A 351 13.19 -35.93 -18.07
N GLY A 352 12.76 -35.62 -19.29
CA GLY A 352 11.40 -35.84 -19.78
C GLY A 352 10.45 -34.73 -19.35
N ALA A 353 9.73 -34.16 -20.32
CA ALA A 353 8.68 -33.17 -20.12
C ALA A 353 7.45 -33.69 -19.34
N SER A 354 7.54 -34.80 -18.63
CA SER A 354 6.41 -35.43 -17.92
C SER A 354 6.60 -35.34 -16.40
N ALA A 355 5.90 -34.38 -15.80
CA ALA A 355 5.84 -34.13 -14.35
C ALA A 355 5.35 -35.33 -13.51
N ASN A 356 4.92 -36.43 -14.14
CA ASN A 356 4.31 -37.59 -13.48
C ASN A 356 5.08 -38.91 -13.67
N SER A 357 6.26 -38.89 -14.30
CA SER A 357 7.06 -40.10 -14.51
C SER A 357 8.15 -40.20 -13.45
N ALA A 358 7.81 -40.79 -12.30
CA ALA A 358 8.81 -41.18 -11.30
C ALA A 358 9.81 -42.16 -11.93
N GLY A 359 10.95 -41.66 -12.42
CA GLY A 359 12.08 -42.53 -12.80
C GLY A 359 12.93 -42.19 -14.03
N ILE A 360 12.80 -41.03 -14.68
CA ILE A 360 13.69 -40.67 -15.82
C ILE A 360 14.46 -39.36 -15.55
N GLY A 361 15.02 -39.21 -14.35
CA GLY A 361 16.06 -38.19 -14.12
C GLY A 361 17.40 -38.62 -14.73
N LEU A 362 18.34 -37.67 -14.85
CA LEU A 362 19.73 -38.02 -15.15
C LEU A 362 20.33 -38.78 -13.95
N SER A 363 21.03 -39.88 -14.21
CA SER A 363 21.81 -40.59 -13.20
C SER A 363 23.02 -39.74 -12.75
N PRO A 364 23.57 -39.94 -11.54
CA PRO A 364 24.75 -39.19 -11.09
C PRO A 364 25.95 -39.26 -12.05
N SER A 365 26.12 -40.38 -12.74
CA SER A 365 27.13 -40.53 -13.79
C SER A 365 26.82 -39.70 -15.03
N GLU A 366 25.55 -39.69 -15.47
CA GLU A 366 25.11 -38.85 -16.58
C GLU A 366 25.22 -37.35 -16.25
N GLU A 367 24.99 -36.96 -14.99
CA GLU A 367 25.16 -35.57 -14.55
C GLU A 367 26.62 -35.14 -14.56
N ALA A 368 27.54 -35.98 -14.08
CA ALA A 368 28.97 -35.69 -14.10
C ALA A 368 29.52 -35.60 -15.54
N ASP A 369 29.09 -36.54 -16.40
CA ASP A 369 29.46 -36.56 -17.81
C ASP A 369 28.88 -35.36 -18.56
N LEU A 370 27.65 -34.93 -18.24
CA LEU A 370 27.04 -33.74 -18.83
C LEU A 370 27.79 -32.45 -18.47
N ASP A 371 28.17 -32.30 -17.20
CA ASP A 371 28.93 -31.14 -16.72
C ASP A 371 30.30 -31.06 -17.41
N GLN A 372 31.03 -32.18 -17.49
CA GLN A 372 32.28 -32.25 -18.24
C GLN A 372 32.08 -31.95 -19.73
N GLY A 373 31.03 -32.49 -20.34
CA GLY A 373 30.69 -32.24 -21.73
C GLY A 373 30.41 -30.75 -22.01
N LEU A 374 29.76 -30.04 -21.10
CA LEU A 374 29.55 -28.59 -21.20
C LEU A 374 30.87 -27.82 -21.15
N ILE A 375 31.74 -28.15 -20.18
CA ILE A 375 33.07 -27.53 -20.05
C ILE A 375 33.90 -27.73 -21.31
N ASP A 376 33.95 -28.97 -21.82
CA ASP A 376 34.70 -29.32 -23.02
C ASP A 376 34.15 -28.60 -24.26
N THR A 377 32.83 -28.40 -24.33
CA THR A 377 32.17 -27.70 -25.44
C THR A 377 32.59 -26.23 -25.50
N TYR A 378 32.64 -25.53 -24.37
CA TYR A 378 33.18 -24.16 -24.31
C TYR A 378 34.68 -24.11 -24.62
N ALA A 379 35.45 -25.05 -24.09
CA ALA A 379 36.90 -25.10 -24.29
C ALA A 379 37.27 -25.30 -25.78
N ARG A 380 36.49 -26.09 -26.54
CA ARG A 380 36.69 -26.30 -28.00
C ARG A 380 36.59 -25.01 -28.81
N VAL A 381 35.75 -24.06 -28.40
CA VAL A 381 35.62 -22.75 -29.05
C VAL A 381 36.51 -21.67 -28.42
N GLY A 382 37.42 -22.07 -27.51
CA GLY A 382 38.40 -21.18 -26.88
C GLY A 382 37.87 -20.38 -25.69
N ILE A 383 36.67 -20.68 -25.20
CA ILE A 383 36.08 -20.04 -24.00
C ILE A 383 36.47 -20.87 -22.77
N THR A 384 37.15 -20.24 -21.81
CA THR A 384 37.66 -20.90 -20.60
C THR A 384 37.28 -20.11 -19.34
N SER A 385 37.80 -20.50 -18.18
CA SER A 385 37.61 -19.72 -16.95
C SER A 385 38.21 -18.31 -17.01
N ASP A 386 39.10 -18.02 -17.97
CA ASP A 386 39.65 -16.68 -18.19
C ASP A 386 38.58 -15.74 -18.80
N PRO A 387 38.17 -14.67 -18.09
CA PRO A 387 37.18 -13.71 -18.57
C PRO A 387 37.50 -13.07 -19.91
N LEU A 388 38.79 -12.96 -20.28
CA LEU A 388 39.19 -12.37 -21.57
C LEU A 388 38.66 -13.18 -22.76
N THR A 389 38.43 -14.47 -22.56
CA THR A 389 37.92 -15.38 -23.60
C THR A 389 36.41 -15.27 -23.83
N HIS A 390 35.66 -14.67 -22.90
CA HIS A 390 34.19 -14.64 -22.90
C HIS A 390 33.57 -13.72 -23.97
N THR A 391 34.41 -13.03 -24.74
CA THR A 391 33.98 -12.21 -25.89
C THR A 391 33.89 -13.00 -27.20
N SER A 392 34.36 -14.25 -27.20
CA SER A 392 34.31 -15.15 -28.36
C SER A 392 32.89 -15.59 -28.68
N VAL A 393 32.66 -16.07 -29.90
CA VAL A 393 31.36 -16.61 -30.29
C VAL A 393 31.05 -17.84 -29.44
N PRO A 394 29.94 -17.85 -28.68
CA PRO A 394 29.60 -18.97 -27.82
C PRO A 394 29.25 -20.22 -28.65
N PRO A 395 29.42 -21.43 -28.10
CA PRO A 395 29.02 -22.66 -28.78
C PRO A 395 27.48 -22.74 -28.88
N THR A 396 26.98 -23.77 -29.55
CA THR A 396 25.55 -24.05 -29.73
C THR A 396 25.19 -25.43 -29.19
N MET A 397 23.89 -25.74 -29.15
CA MET A 397 23.44 -27.10 -28.85
C MET A 397 24.01 -28.16 -29.83
N GLY A 398 24.32 -27.78 -31.07
CA GLY A 398 24.97 -28.66 -32.04
C GLY A 398 26.37 -29.06 -31.59
N ASP A 399 27.15 -28.08 -31.11
CA ASP A 399 28.52 -28.30 -30.63
C ASP A 399 28.55 -29.18 -29.37
N LEU A 400 27.57 -29.01 -28.47
CA LEU A 400 27.40 -29.89 -27.32
C LEU A 400 27.07 -31.33 -27.75
N TYR A 401 26.17 -31.50 -28.72
CA TYR A 401 25.83 -32.81 -29.26
C TYR A 401 27.06 -33.53 -29.83
N ASP A 402 27.87 -32.83 -30.64
CA ASP A 402 29.10 -33.39 -31.21
C ASP A 402 30.15 -33.68 -30.13
N THR A 403 30.21 -32.87 -29.07
CA THR A 403 31.10 -33.11 -27.93
C THR A 403 30.71 -34.37 -27.17
N LEU A 404 29.44 -34.50 -26.80
CA LEU A 404 28.92 -35.67 -26.08
C LEU A 404 29.00 -36.95 -26.91
N LEU A 405 28.81 -36.88 -28.24
CA LEU A 405 28.88 -38.03 -29.13
C LEU A 405 30.27 -38.68 -29.15
N HIS A 406 31.33 -37.87 -29.04
CA HIS A 406 32.72 -38.33 -29.07
C HIS A 406 33.34 -38.48 -27.67
N MET A 407 32.58 -38.22 -26.62
CA MET A 407 33.01 -38.38 -25.24
C MET A 407 32.93 -39.85 -24.80
N GLY A 408 33.77 -40.23 -23.84
CA GLY A 408 33.64 -41.52 -23.16
C GLY A 408 32.45 -41.58 -22.19
N GLY A 409 32.27 -42.70 -21.51
CA GLY A 409 31.23 -42.84 -20.48
C GLY A 409 29.81 -42.85 -21.04
N THR A 410 28.93 -42.06 -20.43
CA THR A 410 27.50 -41.95 -20.80
C THR A 410 27.23 -40.89 -21.86
N GLY A 411 28.24 -40.13 -22.30
CA GLY A 411 28.14 -39.07 -23.31
C GLY A 411 27.33 -39.43 -24.56
N PRO A 412 27.63 -40.57 -25.24
CA PRO A 412 26.89 -40.96 -26.44
C PRO A 412 25.39 -41.22 -26.19
N GLN A 413 25.02 -41.69 -24.99
CA GLN A 413 23.62 -41.89 -24.61
C GLN A 413 22.90 -40.54 -24.40
N LEU A 414 23.58 -39.57 -23.79
CA LEU A 414 23.08 -38.19 -23.64
C LEU A 414 22.93 -37.51 -25.00
N ALA A 415 23.92 -37.65 -25.89
CA ALA A 415 23.85 -37.15 -27.26
C ALA A 415 22.64 -37.74 -28.01
N GLN A 416 22.39 -39.04 -27.86
CA GLN A 416 21.23 -39.69 -28.48
C GLN A 416 19.89 -39.09 -28.01
N ARG A 417 19.76 -38.74 -26.72
CA ARG A 417 18.57 -38.05 -26.18
C ARG A 417 18.49 -36.60 -26.67
N LEU A 418 19.62 -35.87 -26.74
CA LEU A 418 19.68 -34.49 -27.26
C LEU A 418 19.37 -34.39 -28.75
N ARG A 419 19.54 -35.48 -29.51
CA ARG A 419 19.28 -35.51 -30.96
C ARG A 419 17.90 -34.95 -31.33
N LYS A 420 16.87 -35.15 -30.49
CA LYS A 420 15.50 -34.60 -30.69
C LYS A 420 15.51 -33.07 -30.88
N TYR A 421 16.41 -32.36 -30.20
CA TYR A 421 16.49 -30.89 -30.16
C TYR A 421 17.53 -30.30 -31.11
N THR A 422 18.47 -31.11 -31.64
CA THR A 422 19.50 -30.63 -32.57
C THR A 422 19.15 -30.89 -34.03
N THR A 423 18.88 -32.15 -34.37
CA THR A 423 18.62 -32.62 -35.75
C THR A 423 17.27 -33.32 -35.91
N GLY A 424 16.53 -33.49 -34.80
CA GLY A 424 15.22 -34.13 -34.76
C GLY A 424 14.04 -33.18 -34.91
N THR A 425 12.87 -33.60 -34.43
CA THR A 425 11.58 -32.90 -34.60
C THR A 425 11.56 -31.49 -34.01
N PHE A 426 12.38 -31.24 -32.98
CA PHE A 426 12.45 -29.94 -32.30
C PHE A 426 13.70 -29.12 -32.68
N ALA A 427 14.38 -29.52 -33.75
CA ALA A 427 15.50 -28.79 -34.30
C ALA A 427 15.11 -27.37 -34.73
N GLY A 428 16.06 -26.45 -34.67
CA GLY A 428 15.91 -25.10 -35.19
C GLY A 428 15.83 -24.04 -34.10
N ILE A 429 15.01 -24.19 -33.07
CA ILE A 429 14.76 -23.10 -32.11
C ILE A 429 15.99 -22.78 -31.23
N PHE A 430 16.70 -23.83 -30.78
CA PHE A 430 17.74 -23.72 -29.74
C PHE A 430 19.17 -24.05 -30.22
N SER A 431 19.34 -24.32 -31.52
CA SER A 431 20.59 -24.84 -32.08
C SER A 431 21.38 -23.82 -32.91
N GLN A 432 21.02 -22.54 -32.84
CA GLN A 432 21.64 -21.48 -33.63
C GLN A 432 22.02 -20.29 -32.74
N GLN A 433 22.88 -19.42 -33.28
CA GLN A 433 23.29 -18.19 -32.60
C GLN A 433 22.10 -17.23 -32.40
N SER A 434 22.12 -16.48 -31.30
CA SER A 434 21.09 -15.48 -31.01
C SER A 434 21.04 -14.40 -32.09
N ASN A 435 19.84 -14.06 -32.56
CA ASN A 435 19.63 -13.02 -33.57
C ASN A 435 18.55 -11.99 -33.17
N ILE A 436 18.30 -11.88 -31.87
CA ILE A 436 17.25 -11.02 -31.31
C ILE A 436 17.86 -9.73 -30.79
N ASP A 437 17.20 -8.61 -31.08
CA ASP A 437 17.44 -7.34 -30.40
C ASP A 437 16.27 -7.03 -29.46
N ILE A 438 16.60 -6.71 -28.21
CA ILE A 438 15.64 -6.31 -27.18
C ILE A 438 15.76 -4.83 -26.80
N ASN A 439 16.42 -4.02 -27.62
CA ASN A 439 16.56 -2.59 -27.45
C ASN A 439 15.26 -1.84 -27.80
N ASN A 440 14.19 -2.15 -27.07
CA ASN A 440 12.89 -1.50 -27.16
C ASN A 440 12.29 -1.37 -25.75
N ASN A 441 11.48 -0.34 -25.53
CA ASN A 441 10.83 -0.08 -24.25
C ASN A 441 9.74 -1.12 -23.92
N MET A 442 9.23 -1.84 -24.92
CA MET A 442 8.38 -3.02 -24.71
C MET A 442 8.84 -4.14 -25.63
N VAL A 443 9.09 -5.32 -25.05
CA VAL A 443 9.48 -6.53 -25.77
C VAL A 443 8.61 -7.69 -25.30
N VAL A 444 7.94 -8.35 -26.25
CA VAL A 444 7.05 -9.48 -25.97
C VAL A 444 7.59 -10.74 -26.63
N PHE A 445 7.89 -11.76 -25.84
CA PHE A 445 8.28 -13.10 -26.27
C PHE A 445 7.04 -13.98 -26.34
N ASN A 446 6.57 -14.26 -27.56
CA ASN A 446 5.46 -15.16 -27.77
C ASN A 446 5.95 -16.60 -27.97
N ILE A 447 5.39 -17.52 -27.18
CA ILE A 447 5.71 -18.95 -27.21
C ILE A 447 4.48 -19.83 -27.49
N ARG A 448 3.38 -19.22 -27.96
CA ARG A 448 2.10 -19.90 -28.16
C ARG A 448 2.19 -21.06 -29.14
N ASP A 449 2.92 -20.84 -30.24
CA ASP A 449 3.05 -21.81 -31.34
C ASP A 449 4.05 -22.94 -31.04
N LEU A 450 4.61 -22.97 -29.83
CA LEU A 450 5.37 -24.11 -29.34
C LEU A 450 4.43 -25.16 -28.77
N GLU A 451 4.77 -26.42 -29.00
CA GLU A 451 4.11 -27.56 -28.34
C GLU A 451 4.25 -27.44 -26.82
N ASP A 452 3.29 -28.00 -26.09
CA ASP A 452 3.25 -27.93 -24.62
C ASP A 452 4.53 -28.48 -23.97
N GLU A 453 5.17 -29.47 -24.58
CA GLU A 453 6.46 -30.02 -24.13
C GLU A 453 7.63 -29.03 -24.26
N LEU A 454 7.56 -28.10 -25.22
CA LEU A 454 8.62 -27.13 -25.53
C LEU A 454 8.46 -25.80 -24.79
N ARG A 455 7.26 -25.46 -24.34
CA ARG A 455 7.02 -24.17 -23.66
C ARG A 455 7.89 -23.97 -22.42
N PRO A 456 8.02 -24.94 -21.48
CA PRO A 456 8.88 -24.77 -20.31
C PRO A 456 10.36 -24.56 -20.69
N VAL A 457 10.85 -25.28 -21.70
CA VAL A 457 12.21 -25.13 -22.25
C VAL A 457 12.40 -23.72 -22.81
N ALA A 458 11.48 -23.26 -23.66
CA ALA A 458 11.56 -21.95 -24.29
C ALA A 458 11.46 -20.81 -23.26
N MET A 459 10.55 -20.92 -22.29
CA MET A 459 10.45 -19.96 -21.19
C MET A 459 11.76 -19.88 -20.40
N TYR A 460 12.37 -21.04 -20.08
CA TYR A 460 13.65 -21.08 -19.36
C TYR A 460 14.76 -20.35 -20.15
N ILE A 461 14.85 -20.60 -21.45
CA ILE A 461 15.85 -19.97 -22.34
C ILE A 461 15.62 -18.46 -22.45
N VAL A 462 14.36 -18.03 -22.65
CA VAL A 462 14.00 -16.61 -22.69
C VAL A 462 14.34 -15.93 -21.38
N LEU A 463 14.00 -16.54 -20.24
CA LEU A 463 14.31 -15.98 -18.92
C LEU A 463 15.81 -15.90 -18.66
N SER A 464 16.58 -16.91 -19.06
CA SER A 464 18.04 -16.90 -18.98
C SER A 464 18.64 -15.76 -19.82
N HIS A 465 18.16 -15.61 -21.05
CA HIS A 465 18.59 -14.54 -21.95
C HIS A 465 18.27 -13.15 -21.38
N ILE A 466 17.04 -12.95 -20.87
CA ILE A 466 16.64 -11.71 -20.19
C ILE A 466 17.54 -11.45 -18.98
N TRP A 467 17.84 -12.48 -18.19
CA TRP A 467 18.69 -12.36 -17.00
C TRP A 467 20.11 -11.90 -17.35
N ASN A 468 20.70 -12.44 -18.42
CA ASN A 468 22.01 -12.02 -18.91
C ASN A 468 22.04 -10.53 -19.30
N ILE A 469 20.96 -10.03 -19.90
CA ILE A 469 20.87 -8.62 -20.33
C ILE A 469 20.56 -7.68 -19.15
N VAL A 470 19.76 -8.12 -18.19
CA VAL A 470 19.51 -7.41 -16.93
C VAL A 470 20.78 -7.20 -16.12
N ARG A 471 21.67 -8.19 -16.09
CA ARG A 471 22.97 -8.06 -15.42
C ARG A 471 23.93 -7.11 -16.14
N THR A 472 23.81 -7.01 -17.46
CA THR A 472 24.68 -6.15 -18.27
C THR A 472 24.28 -4.68 -18.17
N GLN A 473 22.98 -4.36 -18.14
CA GLN A 473 22.52 -2.97 -18.18
C GLN A 473 21.58 -2.68 -17.02
N GLN A 474 22.04 -1.83 -16.10
CA GLN A 474 21.26 -1.33 -14.98
C GLN A 474 20.22 -0.32 -15.48
N LYS A 475 18.97 -0.79 -15.64
CA LYS A 475 17.83 0.03 -16.05
C LYS A 475 16.58 -0.47 -15.33
N LYS A 476 15.62 0.43 -15.06
CA LYS A 476 14.33 0.08 -14.47
C LYS A 476 13.57 -0.82 -15.45
N ARG A 477 13.34 -2.09 -15.09
CA ARG A 477 12.66 -3.07 -15.96
C ARG A 477 11.56 -3.82 -15.23
N MET A 478 10.44 -4.05 -15.90
CA MET A 478 9.35 -4.91 -15.46
C MET A 478 9.35 -6.19 -16.30
N LEU A 479 9.57 -7.34 -15.68
CA LEU A 479 9.45 -8.64 -16.33
C LEU A 479 8.12 -9.28 -15.97
N ILE A 480 7.25 -9.45 -16.96
CA ILE A 480 5.94 -10.08 -16.83
C ILE A 480 6.05 -11.51 -17.34
N VAL A 481 5.73 -12.48 -16.49
CA VAL A 481 5.65 -13.89 -16.83
C VAL A 481 4.20 -14.33 -16.71
N ASP A 482 3.51 -14.42 -17.85
CA ASP A 482 2.14 -14.92 -17.87
C ASP A 482 2.10 -16.45 -17.79
N GLU A 483 1.04 -16.98 -17.16
CA GLU A 483 0.88 -18.40 -16.83
C GLU A 483 2.15 -19.02 -16.18
N ALA A 484 2.70 -18.32 -15.18
CA ALA A 484 3.96 -18.70 -14.52
C ALA A 484 3.94 -20.10 -13.88
N TRP A 485 2.75 -20.66 -13.61
CA TRP A 485 2.59 -22.03 -13.12
C TRP A 485 3.18 -23.09 -14.06
N GLN A 486 3.31 -22.82 -15.37
CA GLN A 486 3.95 -23.73 -16.32
C GLN A 486 5.40 -24.03 -15.94
N LEU A 487 6.12 -23.04 -15.40
CA LEU A 487 7.49 -23.19 -14.89
C LEU A 487 7.54 -23.82 -13.50
N MET A 488 6.47 -23.67 -12.71
CA MET A 488 6.44 -24.21 -11.34
C MET A 488 6.22 -25.73 -11.29
N LYS A 489 5.92 -26.36 -12.44
CA LYS A 489 5.77 -27.83 -12.56
C LYS A 489 7.09 -28.60 -12.44
N TYR A 490 8.22 -27.96 -12.72
CA TYR A 490 9.53 -28.60 -12.71
C TYR A 490 10.43 -27.90 -11.70
N ASP A 491 11.11 -28.68 -10.86
CA ASP A 491 11.90 -28.14 -9.74
C ASP A 491 13.03 -27.22 -10.23
N ASP A 492 13.73 -27.57 -11.30
CA ASP A 492 14.84 -26.77 -11.83
C ASP A 492 14.36 -25.39 -12.36
N SER A 493 13.23 -25.34 -13.07
CA SER A 493 12.65 -24.07 -13.54
C SER A 493 12.05 -23.24 -12.41
N ALA A 494 11.42 -23.88 -11.43
CA ALA A 494 10.92 -23.21 -10.23
C ALA A 494 12.07 -22.59 -9.41
N ASN A 495 13.16 -23.34 -9.23
CA ASN A 495 14.37 -22.87 -8.55
C ASN A 495 15.04 -21.70 -9.29
N PHE A 496 15.04 -21.72 -10.62
CA PHE A 496 15.53 -20.61 -11.42
C PHE A 496 14.68 -19.35 -11.22
N MET A 497 13.35 -19.47 -11.30
CA MET A 497 12.42 -18.37 -11.05
C MET A 497 12.55 -17.79 -9.64
N PHE A 498 12.68 -18.66 -8.64
CA PHE A 498 12.93 -18.26 -7.25
C PHE A 498 14.24 -17.48 -7.10
N SER A 499 15.32 -17.96 -7.75
CA SER A 499 16.62 -17.30 -7.74
C SER A 499 16.59 -15.96 -8.48
N LEU A 500 15.80 -15.83 -9.54
CA LEU A 500 15.56 -14.56 -10.23
C LEU A 500 14.81 -13.60 -9.32
N ALA A 501 13.71 -14.03 -8.69
CA ALA A 501 12.91 -13.19 -7.80
C ALA A 501 13.73 -12.62 -6.62
N LYS A 502 14.63 -13.42 -6.04
CA LYS A 502 15.53 -12.99 -4.96
C LYS A 502 16.59 -11.97 -5.40
N ARG A 503 17.08 -12.08 -6.64
CA ARG A 503 18.18 -11.25 -7.14
C ARG A 503 17.72 -10.04 -7.96
N ALA A 504 16.49 -10.04 -8.45
CA ALA A 504 15.91 -9.01 -9.33
C ALA A 504 16.14 -7.58 -8.81
N ARG A 505 15.98 -7.38 -7.50
CA ARG A 505 16.19 -6.09 -6.83
C ARG A 505 17.57 -5.47 -7.10
N LYS A 506 18.65 -6.26 -7.09
CA LYS A 506 20.03 -5.76 -7.30
C LYS A 506 20.19 -5.10 -8.68
N TYR A 507 19.33 -5.45 -9.63
CA TYR A 507 19.41 -5.01 -11.03
C TYR A 507 18.22 -4.14 -11.46
N TYR A 508 17.51 -3.52 -10.51
CA TYR A 508 16.31 -2.71 -10.77
C TYR A 508 15.23 -3.41 -11.62
N LEU A 509 15.17 -4.75 -11.50
CA LEU A 509 14.16 -5.59 -12.14
C LEU A 509 13.00 -5.85 -11.16
N GLY A 510 11.77 -5.63 -11.61
CA GLY A 510 10.56 -6.07 -10.92
C GLY A 510 9.92 -7.26 -11.64
N LEU A 511 9.91 -8.43 -11.00
CA LEU A 511 9.28 -9.64 -11.53
C LEU A 511 7.77 -9.63 -11.23
N THR A 512 6.95 -9.72 -12.26
CA THR A 512 5.50 -9.89 -12.19
C THR A 512 5.12 -11.29 -12.65
N THR A 513 4.69 -12.15 -11.73
CA THR A 513 4.16 -13.48 -12.07
C THR A 513 2.64 -13.46 -12.06
N ILE A 514 2.05 -14.09 -13.08
CA ILE A 514 0.60 -14.12 -13.26
C ILE A 514 0.14 -15.57 -13.26
N THR A 515 -0.89 -15.88 -12.49
CA THR A 515 -1.52 -17.21 -12.46
C THR A 515 -3.00 -17.13 -12.08
N GLN A 516 -3.72 -18.20 -12.37
CA GLN A 516 -5.11 -18.43 -11.99
C GLN A 516 -5.26 -19.26 -10.72
#